data_AF-A0A437DDF4-F1
#
_entry.id   AF-A0A437DDF4-F1
#
_cell.length_a   1.000
_cell.length_b   1.000
_cell.length_c   1.000
_cell.angle_alpha   90.00
_cell.angle_beta   90.00
_cell.angle_gamma   90.00
#
_symmetry.space_group_name_H-M   'P 1'
#
loop_
_entity.id
_entity.type
_entity.pdbx_description
1 polymer ?
#
loop_
_entity_poly.entity_id
_entity_poly.type
_entity_poly.pdbx_seq_one_letter_code
_entity_poly.pdbx_strand_id
1 'polypeptide(L)'
;MTKVVQDFLWAQRVQEPIALFSDWLVVGHVDEFMTFVPAPDRKLNILVEDRTVQTVTVKSCIDWNRDVLKKELGLDDEDIIDLPILFKLDKKHEWRAEVNMIVLGKNLGIPKPFGPKVNGRCALEAEMSSLMGGLGLNCTFIATTTLTTIFLERCTVAPTSAENPFTSSGGIWSFKR
;
A
#
# COMPACT_ATOMS: atom_id res chain seq x y z
N MET A 1 -13.47 8.22 -9.16
CA MET A 1 -14.57 7.26 -8.84
C MET A 1 -15.90 7.95 -9.13
N THR A 2 -16.89 7.27 -9.74
CA THR A 2 -18.17 7.92 -10.07
C THR A 2 -18.98 8.24 -8.81
N LYS A 3 -19.76 9.32 -8.85
CA LYS A 3 -20.62 9.75 -7.73
C LYS A 3 -21.57 8.65 -7.25
N VAL A 4 -22.10 7.85 -8.18
CA VAL A 4 -22.99 6.72 -7.85
C VAL A 4 -22.34 5.69 -6.92
N VAL A 5 -21.06 5.37 -7.17
CA VAL A 5 -20.33 4.42 -6.31
C VAL A 5 -20.01 5.05 -4.96
N GLN A 6 -19.67 6.34 -4.93
CA GLN A 6 -19.46 7.06 -3.68
C GLN A 6 -20.74 7.04 -2.83
N ASP A 7 -21.87 7.47 -3.39
CA ASP A 7 -23.17 7.50 -2.71
C ASP A 7 -23.57 6.11 -2.20
N PHE A 8 -23.30 5.05 -2.99
CA PHE A 8 -23.52 3.67 -2.57
C PHE A 8 -22.69 3.27 -1.33
N LEU A 9 -21.40 3.61 -1.29
CA LEU A 9 -20.52 3.31 -0.15
C LEU A 9 -20.97 4.06 1.11
N TRP A 10 -21.27 5.36 0.98
CA TRP A 10 -21.81 6.17 2.07
C TRP A 10 -23.17 5.67 2.58
N ALA A 11 -23.99 5.09 1.70
CA ALA A 11 -25.28 4.53 2.08
C ALA A 11 -25.17 3.22 2.89
N GLN A 12 -24.03 2.52 2.86
CA GLN A 12 -23.88 1.25 3.59
C GLN A 12 -23.87 1.43 5.12
N ARG A 13 -23.41 2.59 5.63
CA ARG A 13 -23.33 2.96 7.05
C ARG A 13 -22.51 2.04 7.97
N VAL A 14 -22.08 0.87 7.49
CA VAL A 14 -21.28 -0.12 8.25
C VAL A 14 -19.79 0.23 8.30
N GLN A 15 -19.31 0.99 7.31
CA GLN A 15 -17.95 1.50 7.23
C GLN A 15 -18.02 2.93 6.72
N GLU A 16 -17.52 3.88 7.50
CA GLU A 16 -17.44 5.29 7.09
C GLU A 16 -16.31 5.43 6.06
N PRO A 17 -16.60 5.80 4.79
CA PRO A 17 -15.57 5.89 3.77
C PRO A 17 -14.63 7.08 4.03
N ILE A 18 -13.32 6.81 4.07
CA ILE A 18 -12.28 7.84 4.18
C ILE A 18 -11.76 8.20 2.80
N ALA A 19 -11.75 9.48 2.44
CA ALA A 19 -11.26 9.92 1.15
C ALA A 19 -9.77 10.27 1.14
N LEU A 20 -9.02 9.57 0.28
CA LEU A 20 -7.59 9.80 0.05
C LEU A 20 -7.32 10.43 -1.32
N PHE A 21 -6.21 11.16 -1.42
CA PHE A 21 -5.74 11.84 -2.62
C PHE A 21 -4.79 10.95 -3.42
N SER A 22 -5.27 10.40 -4.54
CA SER A 22 -4.49 9.53 -5.43
C SER A 22 -4.26 10.09 -6.84
N ASP A 23 -4.80 11.27 -7.18
CA ASP A 23 -4.76 11.83 -8.54
C ASP A 23 -3.33 12.14 -9.04
N TRP A 24 -2.36 12.19 -8.14
CA TRP A 24 -0.95 12.38 -8.45
C TRP A 24 -0.28 11.14 -9.08
N LEU A 25 -0.95 9.99 -9.05
CA LEU A 25 -0.55 8.74 -9.70
C LEU A 25 -1.27 8.53 -11.02
N VAL A 26 -0.60 7.84 -11.96
CA VAL A 26 -1.14 7.55 -13.29
C VAL A 26 -2.43 6.75 -13.22
N VAL A 27 -2.36 5.59 -12.54
CA VAL A 27 -3.53 4.74 -12.35
C VAL A 27 -4.46 5.43 -11.36
N GLY A 28 -3.89 5.94 -10.26
CA GLY A 28 -4.61 6.78 -9.31
C GLY A 28 -5.32 5.93 -8.27
N HIS A 29 -4.69 4.83 -7.86
CA HIS A 29 -5.23 3.95 -6.84
C HIS A 29 -4.47 4.12 -5.51
N VAL A 30 -5.11 3.73 -4.41
CA VAL A 30 -4.54 3.87 -3.04
C VAL A 30 -3.56 2.74 -2.70
N ASP A 31 -3.76 1.56 -3.29
CA ASP A 31 -2.86 0.40 -3.17
C ASP A 31 -1.47 0.63 -3.80
N GLU A 32 -1.30 1.74 -4.54
CA GLU A 32 -0.03 2.18 -5.11
C GLU A 32 0.83 3.01 -4.14
N PHE A 33 0.32 3.42 -2.97
CA PHE A 33 1.12 4.23 -2.03
C PHE A 33 0.91 3.88 -0.56
N MET A 34 -0.04 3.00 -0.25
CA MET A 34 -0.21 2.48 1.10
C MET A 34 -0.79 1.08 1.12
N THR A 35 -0.54 0.38 2.21
CA THR A 35 -1.15 -0.92 2.51
C THR A 35 -1.19 -1.16 4.02
N PHE A 36 -1.98 -2.13 4.44
CA PHE A 36 -2.13 -2.51 5.83
C PHE A 36 -1.51 -3.87 6.08
N VAL A 37 -0.80 -4.00 7.21
CA VAL A 37 -0.25 -5.28 7.65
C VAL A 37 -0.64 -5.57 9.10
N PRO A 38 -0.81 -6.87 9.46
CA PRO A 38 -1.12 -7.23 10.83
C PRO A 38 0.06 -6.92 11.76
N ALA A 39 -0.26 -6.37 12.93
CA ALA A 39 0.71 -6.09 13.99
C ALA A 39 0.43 -7.00 15.19
N PRO A 40 1.47 -7.56 15.87
CA PRO A 40 1.28 -8.41 17.04
C PRO A 40 0.75 -7.67 18.28
N ASP A 41 1.11 -6.39 18.41
CA ASP A 41 0.96 -5.54 19.59
C ASP A 41 0.04 -4.33 19.37
N ARG A 42 -0.28 -4.02 18.10
CA ARG A 42 -1.18 -2.95 17.68
C ARG A 42 -2.35 -3.48 16.88
N LYS A 43 -3.41 -2.67 16.74
CA LYS A 43 -4.57 -3.04 15.92
C LYS A 43 -4.21 -3.19 14.44
N LEU A 44 -3.27 -2.38 13.94
CA LEU A 44 -2.95 -2.31 12.52
C LEU A 44 -1.68 -1.47 12.31
N ASN A 45 -0.75 -1.89 11.44
CA ASN A 45 0.31 -1.01 10.95
C ASN A 45 -0.02 -0.56 9.53
N ILE A 46 0.14 0.74 9.25
CA ILE A 46 0.06 1.28 7.90
C ILE A 46 1.47 1.37 7.33
N LEU A 47 1.66 0.75 6.18
CA LEU A 47 2.85 0.96 5.38
C LEU A 47 2.58 2.14 4.45
N VAL A 48 3.35 3.21 4.62
CA VAL A 48 3.32 4.39 3.75
C VAL A 48 4.65 4.45 3.01
N GLU A 49 4.64 4.72 1.72
CA GLU A 49 5.87 4.69 0.93
C GLU A 49 6.67 5.99 1.09
N ASP A 50 7.87 5.99 1.68
CA ASP A 50 8.79 7.14 1.58
C ASP A 50 10.24 6.81 1.98
N ARG A 51 11.21 7.24 1.14
CA ARG A 51 12.34 8.14 1.54
C ARG A 51 13.33 8.51 0.43
N THR A 52 13.06 8.24 -0.84
CA THR A 52 14.01 8.57 -1.93
C THR A 52 13.41 9.34 -3.11
N VAL A 53 12.18 9.85 -2.99
CA VAL A 53 11.54 10.54 -4.11
C VAL A 53 12.14 11.93 -4.30
N GLN A 54 12.87 12.11 -5.39
CA GLN A 54 13.65 13.31 -5.73
C GLN A 54 12.79 14.56 -6.04
N THR A 55 11.47 14.51 -5.88
CA THR A 55 10.59 15.65 -6.16
C THR A 55 9.74 15.99 -4.95
N VAL A 56 9.87 17.25 -4.51
CA VAL A 56 9.11 17.86 -3.40
C VAL A 56 7.61 17.58 -3.52
N THR A 57 7.10 17.45 -4.75
CA THR A 57 5.69 17.23 -5.06
C THR A 57 5.15 15.87 -4.62
N VAL A 58 5.88 14.76 -4.80
CA VAL A 58 5.37 13.44 -4.43
C VAL A 58 5.33 13.30 -2.92
N LYS A 59 6.40 13.74 -2.25
CA LYS A 59 6.46 13.72 -0.79
C LYS A 59 5.28 14.47 -0.16
N SER A 60 4.97 15.68 -0.64
CA SER A 60 3.80 16.43 -0.14
C SER A 60 2.46 15.72 -0.37
N CYS A 61 2.31 14.94 -1.45
CA CYS A 61 1.11 14.16 -1.69
C CYS A 61 0.97 13.00 -0.68
N ILE A 62 2.08 12.33 -0.37
CA ILE A 62 2.12 11.24 0.60
C ILE A 62 1.91 11.78 2.03
N ASP A 63 2.59 12.86 2.40
CA ASP A 63 2.45 13.51 3.70
C ASP A 63 1.00 13.99 3.93
N TRP A 64 0.33 14.52 2.91
CA TRP A 64 -1.10 14.85 3.02
C TRP A 64 -1.94 13.60 3.32
N ASN A 65 -1.79 12.53 2.54
CA ASN A 65 -2.55 11.30 2.83
C ASN A 65 -2.26 10.74 4.23
N ARG A 66 -1.00 10.83 4.69
CA ARG A 66 -0.60 10.45 6.05
C ARG A 66 -1.38 11.24 7.10
N ASP A 67 -1.54 12.55 6.92
CA ASP A 67 -2.30 13.39 7.83
C ASP A 67 -3.80 13.06 7.83
N VAL A 68 -4.40 12.73 6.67
CA VAL A 68 -5.77 12.21 6.61
C VAL A 68 -5.89 10.95 7.46
N LEU A 69 -5.01 9.97 7.22
CA LEU A 69 -5.06 8.67 7.88
C LEU A 69 -4.93 8.80 9.39
N LYS A 70 -3.95 9.59 9.86
CA LYS A 70 -3.79 9.89 11.29
C LYS A 70 -5.04 10.49 11.90
N LYS A 71 -5.65 11.46 11.23
CA LYS A 71 -6.83 12.17 11.73
C LYS A 71 -8.07 11.26 11.75
N GLU A 72 -8.35 10.55 10.67
CA GLU A 72 -9.60 9.81 10.49
C GLU A 72 -9.57 8.43 11.17
N LEU A 73 -8.38 7.81 11.32
CA LEU A 73 -8.23 6.52 12.00
C LEU A 73 -7.66 6.62 13.42
N GLY A 74 -7.27 7.82 13.87
CA GLY A 74 -6.68 8.03 15.19
C GLY A 74 -5.31 7.39 15.35
N LEU A 75 -4.49 7.42 14.30
CA LEU A 75 -3.15 6.82 14.26
C LEU A 75 -2.10 7.81 14.72
N ASP A 76 -1.02 7.27 15.29
CA ASP A 76 0.21 8.01 15.57
C ASP A 76 1.35 7.62 14.63
N ASP A 77 2.54 8.19 14.84
CA ASP A 77 3.72 7.89 14.03
C ASP A 77 4.28 6.49 14.26
N GLU A 78 3.94 5.83 15.35
CA GLU A 78 4.40 4.49 15.65
C GLU A 78 3.51 3.41 15.02
N ASP A 79 2.29 3.76 14.60
CA ASP A 79 1.40 2.93 13.78
C ASP A 79 1.78 2.96 12.28
N ILE A 80 2.66 3.87 11.87
CA ILE A 80 3.02 4.10 10.47
C ILE A 80 4.47 3.72 10.21
N ILE A 81 4.69 2.87 9.22
CA ILE A 81 6.01 2.37 8.83
C ILE A 81 6.30 2.84 7.41
N ASP A 82 7.37 3.61 7.26
CA ASP A 82 7.81 4.06 5.94
C ASP A 82 8.51 2.92 5.18
N LEU A 83 8.14 2.70 3.92
CA LEU A 83 8.79 1.71 3.07
C LEU A 83 9.85 2.32 2.13
N PRO A 84 11.01 1.66 1.93
CA PRO A 84 12.05 2.11 1.02
C PRO A 84 11.70 1.75 -0.42
N ILE A 85 10.82 2.54 -1.04
CA ILE A 85 10.33 2.30 -2.40
C ILE A 85 10.70 3.47 -3.32
N LEU A 86 10.97 3.14 -4.58
CA LEU A 86 11.29 4.10 -5.64
C LEU A 86 10.09 4.33 -6.55
N PHE A 87 9.63 5.57 -6.63
CA PHE A 87 8.72 6.01 -7.67
C PHE A 87 9.49 6.33 -8.94
N LYS A 88 8.99 5.85 -10.08
CA LYS A 88 9.54 6.20 -11.39
C LYS A 88 8.62 7.21 -12.06
N LEU A 89 9.21 8.31 -12.51
CA LEU A 89 8.58 9.20 -13.47
C LEU A 89 8.70 8.55 -14.84
N ASP A 90 7.57 8.32 -15.50
CA ASP A 90 7.59 7.77 -16.85
C ASP A 90 7.90 8.86 -17.91
N LYS A 91 7.93 8.45 -19.19
CA LYS A 91 8.21 9.37 -20.32
C LYS A 91 7.18 10.49 -20.50
N LYS A 92 6.00 10.38 -19.89
CA LYS A 92 4.91 11.35 -19.93
C LYS A 92 4.90 12.28 -18.71
N HIS A 93 5.93 12.21 -17.85
CA HIS A 93 5.99 12.95 -16.58
C HIS A 93 4.92 12.49 -15.58
N GLU A 94 4.68 11.18 -15.55
CA GLU A 94 3.57 10.53 -14.86
C GLU A 94 4.17 9.53 -13.84
N TRP A 95 3.73 9.56 -12.57
CA TRP A 95 4.32 8.76 -11.49
C TRP A 95 3.72 7.35 -11.39
N ARG A 96 4.59 6.34 -11.30
CA ARG A 96 4.20 4.94 -11.06
C ARG A 96 4.90 4.40 -9.81
N ALA A 97 4.14 3.68 -9.00
CA ALA A 97 4.65 2.79 -7.96
C ALA A 97 4.66 1.35 -8.47
N GLU A 98 5.67 0.56 -8.12
CA GLU A 98 5.80 -0.84 -8.57
C GLU A 98 5.40 -1.86 -7.48
N VAL A 99 4.58 -1.47 -6.49
CA VAL A 99 4.59 -2.11 -5.16
C VAL A 99 3.23 -2.46 -4.54
N ASN A 100 2.28 -2.94 -5.34
CA ASN A 100 1.12 -3.62 -4.75
C ASN A 100 1.57 -4.98 -4.16
N MET A 101 1.66 -5.07 -2.82
CA MET A 101 1.98 -6.30 -2.09
C MET A 101 0.73 -7.10 -1.72
N ILE A 102 0.87 -8.42 -1.67
CA ILE A 102 -0.19 -9.34 -1.24
C ILE A 102 0.02 -9.66 0.24
N VAL A 103 -1.01 -9.46 1.07
CA VAL A 103 -0.98 -9.74 2.51
C VAL A 103 -1.82 -10.98 2.80
N LEU A 104 -1.19 -12.06 3.30
CA LEU A 104 -1.83 -13.32 3.67
C LEU A 104 -1.49 -13.70 5.11
N GLY A 105 -2.20 -13.06 6.06
CA GLY A 105 -1.89 -13.18 7.48
C GLY A 105 -0.45 -12.70 7.74
N LYS A 106 0.42 -13.59 8.23
CA LYS A 106 1.82 -13.26 8.47
C LYS A 106 2.72 -13.31 7.23
N ASN A 107 2.22 -13.74 6.07
CA ASN A 107 3.02 -13.90 4.87
C ASN A 107 2.74 -12.78 3.87
N LEU A 108 3.78 -12.06 3.46
CA LEU A 108 3.73 -10.96 2.51
C LEU A 108 4.33 -11.38 1.18
N GLY A 109 3.56 -11.29 0.11
CA GLY A 109 4.02 -11.42 -1.27
C GLY A 109 4.41 -10.06 -1.83
N ILE A 110 5.70 -9.77 -1.90
CA ILE A 110 6.22 -8.44 -2.23
C ILE A 110 6.80 -8.45 -3.65
N PRO A 111 6.46 -7.48 -4.52
CA PRO A 111 7.13 -7.33 -5.81
C PRO A 111 8.64 -7.20 -5.63
N LYS A 112 9.41 -8.01 -6.36
CA LYS A 112 10.87 -7.99 -6.28
C LYS A 112 11.36 -6.64 -6.80
N PRO A 113 12.06 -5.83 -5.99
CA PRO A 113 12.41 -4.45 -6.37
C PRO A 113 13.60 -4.39 -7.33
N PHE A 114 14.33 -5.50 -7.52
CA PHE A 114 15.55 -5.57 -8.34
C PHE A 114 16.57 -4.46 -8.06
N GLY A 115 16.62 -3.99 -6.81
CA GLY A 115 17.52 -2.94 -6.35
C GLY A 115 19.00 -3.35 -6.34
N PRO A 116 19.90 -2.39 -6.05
CA PRO A 116 21.35 -2.63 -6.06
C PRO A 116 21.75 -3.75 -5.11
N LYS A 117 22.74 -4.54 -5.52
CA LYS A 117 23.25 -5.65 -4.71
C LYS A 117 24.40 -5.17 -3.84
N VAL A 118 24.24 -5.28 -2.53
CA VAL A 118 25.30 -5.07 -1.53
C VAL A 118 25.63 -6.44 -0.95
N ASN A 119 26.89 -6.87 -1.05
CA ASN A 119 27.34 -8.20 -0.60
C ASN A 119 26.50 -9.36 -1.20
N GLY A 120 26.15 -9.25 -2.49
CA GLY A 120 25.39 -10.28 -3.22
C GLY A 120 23.88 -10.32 -2.93
N ARG A 121 23.36 -9.51 -2.00
CA ARG A 121 21.93 -9.41 -1.67
C ARG A 121 21.36 -8.06 -2.11
N CYS A 122 20.12 -8.04 -2.57
CA CYS A 122 19.43 -6.80 -2.92
C CYS A 122 19.22 -5.96 -1.65
N ALA A 123 19.69 -4.71 -1.65
CA ALA A 123 19.61 -3.82 -0.49
C ALA A 123 18.17 -3.56 -0.05
N LEU A 124 17.28 -3.30 -1.02
CA LEU A 124 15.86 -3.05 -0.76
C LEU A 124 15.14 -4.29 -0.20
N GLU A 125 15.48 -5.49 -0.69
CA GLU A 125 14.93 -6.74 -0.14
C GLU A 125 15.39 -6.96 1.31
N ALA A 126 16.66 -6.65 1.60
CA ALA A 126 17.22 -6.80 2.94
C ALA A 126 16.59 -5.82 3.94
N GLU A 127 16.43 -4.56 3.55
CA GLU A 127 15.79 -3.52 4.39
C GLU A 127 14.32 -3.84 4.65
N MET A 128 13.58 -4.18 3.60
CA MET A 128 12.17 -4.58 3.70
C MET A 128 12.01 -5.81 4.62
N SER A 129 12.86 -6.82 4.46
CA SER A 129 12.84 -8.01 5.32
C SER A 129 13.17 -7.68 6.78
N SER A 130 14.05 -6.71 7.02
CA SER A 130 14.39 -6.25 8.37
C SER A 130 13.21 -5.56 9.05
N LEU A 131 12.55 -4.64 8.33
CA LEU A 131 11.37 -3.92 8.84
C LEU A 131 10.23 -4.89 9.15
N MET A 132 9.88 -5.75 8.20
CA MET A 132 8.78 -6.70 8.35
C MET A 132 9.09 -7.80 9.37
N GLY A 133 10.35 -8.23 9.45
CA GLY A 133 10.82 -9.19 10.44
C GLY A 133 10.68 -8.66 11.87
N GLY A 134 10.87 -7.35 12.09
CA GLY A 134 10.60 -6.69 13.38
C GLY A 134 9.15 -6.80 13.83
N LEU A 135 8.21 -6.97 12.90
CA LEU A 135 6.78 -7.16 13.15
C LEU A 135 6.36 -8.63 13.23
N GLY A 136 7.31 -9.56 13.04
CA GLY A 136 7.00 -10.99 12.93
C GLY A 136 6.29 -11.39 11.63
N LEU A 137 6.50 -10.63 10.56
CA LEU A 137 5.97 -10.90 9.21
C LEU A 137 7.04 -11.52 8.30
N ASN A 138 6.61 -12.43 7.44
CA ASN A 138 7.45 -13.17 6.50
C ASN A 138 7.39 -12.53 5.10
N CYS A 139 8.53 -12.09 4.57
CA CYS A 139 8.62 -11.54 3.22
C CYS A 139 8.95 -12.61 2.18
N THR A 140 8.14 -12.69 1.12
CA THR A 140 8.45 -13.45 -0.10
C THR A 140 8.52 -12.50 -1.29
N PHE A 141 9.70 -12.34 -1.88
CA PHE A 141 9.90 -11.47 -3.03
C PHE A 141 9.61 -12.20 -4.34
N ILE A 142 8.59 -11.73 -5.07
CA ILE A 142 8.06 -12.37 -6.27
C ILE A 142 8.44 -11.53 -7.48
N ALA A 143 8.99 -12.16 -8.53
CA ALA A 143 9.31 -11.45 -9.77
C ALA A 143 8.04 -10.86 -10.41
N THR A 144 8.11 -9.60 -10.84
CA THR A 144 6.96 -8.78 -11.24
C THR A 144 6.09 -9.44 -12.31
N THR A 145 6.67 -10.15 -13.29
CA THR A 145 5.90 -10.91 -14.29
C THR A 145 4.91 -11.88 -13.66
N THR A 146 5.31 -12.56 -12.59
CA THR A 146 4.46 -13.53 -11.88
C THR A 146 3.37 -12.83 -11.06
N LEU A 147 3.65 -11.66 -10.48
CA LEU A 147 2.67 -10.89 -9.73
C LEU A 147 1.62 -10.25 -10.62
N THR A 148 2.01 -9.66 -11.75
CA THR A 148 1.04 -9.13 -12.71
C THR A 148 0.16 -10.26 -13.23
N THR A 149 0.70 -11.46 -13.46
CA THR A 149 -0.09 -12.66 -13.77
C THR A 149 -1.00 -13.07 -12.62
N ILE A 150 -0.56 -13.03 -11.35
CA ILE A 150 -1.45 -13.31 -10.21
C ILE A 150 -2.58 -12.27 -10.12
N PHE A 151 -2.28 -10.98 -10.27
CA PHE A 151 -3.30 -9.92 -10.27
C PHE A 151 -4.22 -9.97 -11.51
N LEU A 152 -3.71 -10.32 -12.70
CA LEU A 152 -4.49 -10.36 -13.94
C LEU A 152 -5.26 -11.69 -14.13
N GLU A 153 -4.69 -12.84 -13.78
CA GLU A 153 -5.30 -14.17 -13.97
C GLU A 153 -6.00 -14.72 -12.73
N ARG A 154 -5.62 -14.29 -11.51
CA ARG A 154 -6.26 -14.76 -10.27
C ARG A 154 -7.14 -13.72 -9.58
N CYS A 155 -6.91 -12.41 -9.73
CA CYS A 155 -7.83 -11.40 -9.20
C CYS A 155 -8.97 -11.01 -10.17
N THR A 156 -8.98 -11.52 -11.40
CA THR A 156 -10.16 -11.44 -12.28
C THR A 156 -11.29 -12.38 -11.84
N VAL A 157 -11.03 -13.37 -10.96
CA VAL A 157 -12.08 -14.31 -10.46
C VAL A 157 -11.87 -14.79 -9.01
N ALA A 158 -11.14 -14.08 -8.14
CA ALA A 158 -11.12 -14.40 -6.71
C ALA A 158 -11.13 -13.11 -5.87
N PRO A 159 -11.94 -13.08 -4.79
CA PRO A 159 -12.25 -11.86 -4.06
C PRO A 159 -10.97 -11.32 -3.44
N THR A 160 -10.96 -10.01 -3.12
CA THR A 160 -10.25 -9.51 -1.92
C THR A 160 -10.16 -10.66 -0.92
N SER A 161 -8.96 -11.10 -0.55
CA SER A 161 -8.73 -12.22 0.38
C SER A 161 -9.88 -12.25 1.37
N ALA A 162 -10.72 -13.29 1.32
CA ALA A 162 -11.92 -13.36 2.14
C ALA A 162 -11.47 -13.47 3.59
N GLU A 163 -11.23 -12.33 4.21
CA GLU A 163 -10.89 -12.21 5.62
C GLU A 163 -12.15 -12.50 6.43
N ASN A 164 -11.92 -12.93 7.68
CA ASN A 164 -13.00 -13.20 8.62
C ASN A 164 -13.93 -11.97 8.69
N PRO A 165 -15.27 -12.12 8.56
CA PRO A 165 -16.20 -11.01 8.31
C PRO A 165 -16.32 -9.97 9.44
N PHE A 166 -15.54 -10.09 10.52
CA PHE A 166 -15.59 -9.23 11.70
C PHE A 166 -14.22 -8.80 12.26
N THR A 167 -13.10 -9.06 11.58
CA THR A 167 -11.76 -8.72 12.12
C THR A 167 -11.12 -7.43 11.59
N SER A 168 -11.69 -6.75 10.57
CA SER A 168 -11.17 -5.47 10.08
C SER A 168 -12.08 -4.30 10.46
N SER A 169 -11.64 -3.50 11.44
CA SER A 169 -12.22 -2.19 11.72
C SER A 169 -11.62 -1.17 10.73
N GLY A 170 -12.42 -0.74 9.75
CA GLY A 170 -12.08 0.36 8.83
C GLY A 170 -11.77 -0.11 7.40
N GLY A 171 -12.72 0.11 6.48
CA GLY A 171 -12.46 0.00 5.04
C GLY A 171 -12.04 1.37 4.51
N ILE A 172 -10.83 1.51 3.97
CA ILE A 172 -10.37 2.73 3.29
C ILE A 172 -10.71 2.65 1.81
N TRP A 173 -11.27 3.72 1.26
CA TRP A 173 -11.68 3.80 -0.13
C TRP A 173 -10.99 4.98 -0.83
N SER A 174 -10.41 4.79 -2.02
CA SER A 174 -9.77 5.89 -2.77
C SER A 174 -10.77 6.71 -3.58
N PHE A 175 -10.61 8.04 -3.63
CA PHE A 175 -11.49 8.92 -4.40
C PHE A 175 -10.69 9.73 -5.43
N LYS A 176 -10.70 9.27 -6.68
CA LYS A 176 -10.25 10.06 -7.85
C LYS A 176 -11.29 11.14 -8.18
N ARG A 177 -10.92 12.43 -8.17
CA ARG A 177 -11.83 13.53 -8.53
C ARG A 177 -12.07 13.62 -10.04
#